data_AF-A0A4U8THD6-F1
#
_entry.id   AF-A0A4U8THD6-F1
#
_cell.length_a   1.000
_cell.length_b   1.000
_cell.length_c   1.000
_cell.angle_alpha   90.00
_cell.angle_beta   90.00
_cell.angle_gamma   90.00
#
_symmetry.space_group_name_H-M   'P 1'
#
loop_
_entity.id
_entity.type
_entity.pdbx_description
1 polymer ?
#
loop_
_entity_poly.entity_id
_entity_poly.type
_entity_poly.pdbx_seq_one_letter_code
_entity_poly.pdbx_strand_id
1 'polypeptide(L)'
;MKSSITLDIFDEKGASLGKKRFYTTLDKSENINKWIKQYDNKVVREIAYMCNPSPDFQHNSQLYVSQKKGIEHFNFFKLFKNNLIAGAVYFSVRHCIKATWINDRDQFLYPNNKWEQDSVFQSDCLAFMLFHGQNRITSKVGINHFIPFSEKEIGAHEAFESHFMRDFLQGKIKHDCETNKDSKQSLFGDDDIAFIPTKPLTFSHEAQEVLNAGKELFRHYHTQSKEDKDYNPNASLYDIKAHFQGFNDKGKMNPPQKADDEVYKQKLGELNYVLKQLAKKIEAKVYEYGFLLP
;
A
#
# COMPACT_ATOMS: atom_id res chain seq x y z
N MET A 1 -16.76 -28.67 -7.24
CA MET A 1 -17.84 -27.72 -7.63
C MET A 1 -17.99 -26.81 -6.42
N LYS A 2 -17.79 -25.49 -6.54
CA LYS A 2 -17.84 -24.60 -5.38
C LYS A 2 -19.25 -24.64 -4.79
N SER A 3 -19.45 -25.40 -3.73
CA SER A 3 -20.69 -25.35 -2.96
C SER A 3 -20.74 -23.98 -2.30
N SER A 4 -21.77 -23.23 -2.62
CA SER A 4 -22.05 -21.94 -2.00
C SER A 4 -23.47 -21.97 -1.45
N ILE A 5 -23.66 -21.31 -0.32
CA ILE A 5 -24.97 -21.06 0.26
C ILE A 5 -25.22 -19.56 0.20
N THR A 6 -26.44 -19.15 -0.11
CA THR A 6 -26.84 -17.75 -0.09
C THR A 6 -27.81 -17.54 1.06
N LEU A 7 -27.49 -16.61 1.95
CA LEU A 7 -28.27 -16.31 3.14
C LEU A 7 -28.72 -14.84 3.11
N ASP A 8 -29.91 -14.57 3.63
CA ASP A 8 -30.35 -13.20 3.91
C ASP A 8 -29.54 -12.64 5.08
N ILE A 9 -29.11 -11.39 4.96
CA ILE A 9 -28.35 -10.67 5.97
C ILE A 9 -29.17 -9.50 6.51
N PHE A 10 -29.08 -9.25 7.81
CA PHE A 10 -29.85 -8.22 8.52
C PHE A 10 -28.94 -7.36 9.37
N ASP A 11 -29.29 -6.10 9.57
CA ASP A 11 -28.61 -5.23 10.53
C ASP A 11 -29.03 -5.52 11.98
N GLU A 12 -28.44 -4.79 12.93
CA GLU A 12 -28.74 -4.92 14.36
C GLU A 12 -30.21 -4.62 14.73
N LYS A 13 -30.97 -3.97 13.85
CA LYS A 13 -32.39 -3.63 14.01
C LYS A 13 -33.31 -4.61 13.27
N GLY A 14 -32.76 -5.65 12.64
CA GLY A 14 -33.50 -6.61 11.84
C GLY A 14 -33.90 -6.10 10.45
N ALA A 15 -33.35 -4.97 9.99
CA ALA A 15 -33.59 -4.49 8.63
C ALA A 15 -32.75 -5.30 7.63
N SER A 16 -33.36 -5.71 6.53
CA SER A 16 -32.68 -6.48 5.47
C SER A 16 -31.56 -5.66 4.82
N LEU A 17 -30.36 -6.22 4.79
CA LEU A 17 -29.19 -5.71 4.07
C LEU A 17 -28.97 -6.42 2.73
N GLY A 18 -29.86 -7.35 2.37
CA GLY A 18 -29.81 -8.12 1.13
C GLY A 18 -29.36 -9.56 1.36
N LYS A 19 -28.68 -10.13 0.37
CA LYS A 19 -28.24 -11.53 0.37
C LYS A 19 -26.73 -11.60 0.28
N LYS A 20 -26.11 -12.45 1.10
CA LYS A 20 -24.68 -12.75 1.02
C LYS A 20 -24.48 -14.20 0.61
N ARG A 21 -23.53 -14.41 -0.30
CA ARG A 21 -23.06 -15.73 -0.70
C ARG A 21 -21.88 -16.13 0.18
N PHE A 22 -21.96 -17.32 0.76
CA PHE A 22 -20.92 -17.96 1.54
C PHE A 22 -20.41 -19.18 0.78
N TYR A 23 -19.10 -19.38 0.80
CA TYR A 23 -18.43 -20.45 0.08
C TYR A 23 -17.94 -21.50 1.08
N THR A 24 -18.36 -22.76 0.93
CA THR A 24 -18.18 -23.79 1.97
C THR A 24 -16.79 -24.42 1.98
N THR A 25 -16.00 -24.25 0.92
CA THR A 25 -14.63 -24.79 0.80
C THR A 25 -13.86 -24.00 -0.27
N LEU A 26 -12.63 -23.58 0.08
CA LEU A 26 -11.62 -23.15 -0.88
C LEU A 26 -11.11 -24.38 -1.63
N ASP A 27 -11.92 -24.90 -2.53
CA ASP A 27 -11.60 -26.07 -3.34
C ASP A 27 -10.36 -25.73 -4.19
N LYS A 28 -9.18 -26.19 -3.76
CA LYS A 28 -7.87 -26.10 -4.45
C LYS A 28 -7.29 -24.70 -4.71
N SER A 29 -7.97 -23.61 -4.39
CA SER A 29 -7.41 -22.26 -4.53
C SER A 29 -6.46 -21.97 -3.37
N GLU A 30 -5.19 -21.72 -3.70
CA GLU A 30 -4.21 -21.22 -2.74
C GLU A 30 -4.64 -19.84 -2.22
N ASN A 31 -4.13 -19.44 -1.07
CA ASN A 31 -4.43 -18.11 -0.51
C ASN A 31 -3.45 -17.06 -1.03
N ILE A 32 -3.80 -15.78 -0.86
CA ILE A 32 -2.96 -14.65 -1.29
C ILE A 32 -1.58 -14.65 -0.58
N ASN A 33 -1.46 -15.23 0.61
CA ASN A 33 -0.17 -15.34 1.32
C ASN A 33 0.78 -16.32 0.63
N LYS A 34 0.26 -17.38 0.02
CA LYS A 34 1.05 -18.31 -0.81
C LYS A 34 1.47 -17.64 -2.12
N TRP A 35 0.58 -16.85 -2.73
CA TRP A 35 0.90 -16.03 -3.91
C TRP A 35 2.04 -15.05 -3.64
N ILE A 36 1.95 -14.17 -2.63
CA ILE A 36 2.98 -13.15 -2.40
C ILE A 36 4.35 -13.74 -2.06
N LYS A 37 4.38 -14.94 -1.46
CA LYS A 37 5.62 -15.63 -1.07
C LYS A 37 6.50 -16.00 -2.26
N GLN A 38 5.94 -16.12 -3.47
CA GLN A 38 6.73 -16.38 -4.67
C GLN A 38 7.68 -15.22 -5.02
N TYR A 39 7.43 -14.03 -4.47
CA TYR A 39 8.26 -12.83 -4.65
C TYR A 39 9.17 -12.53 -3.44
N ASP A 40 9.28 -13.45 -2.48
CA ASP A 40 10.15 -13.28 -1.32
C ASP A 40 11.60 -13.62 -1.69
N ASN A 41 12.53 -12.74 -1.30
CA ASN A 41 13.96 -13.00 -1.39
C ASN A 41 14.65 -12.52 -0.11
N LYS A 42 15.07 -13.48 0.72
CA LYS A 42 15.63 -13.18 2.04
C LYS A 42 17.04 -12.57 1.97
N VAL A 43 17.76 -12.79 0.87
CA VAL A 43 19.14 -12.33 0.66
C VAL A 43 19.18 -10.86 0.28
N VAL A 44 18.17 -10.37 -0.46
CA VAL A 44 18.11 -8.98 -0.90
C VAL A 44 17.89 -8.05 0.28
N ARG A 45 18.62 -6.93 0.27
CA ARG A 45 18.43 -5.85 1.24
C ARG A 45 17.11 -5.16 1.00
N GLU A 46 16.29 -5.11 2.04
CA GLU A 46 14.98 -4.48 2.01
C GLU A 46 15.06 -2.95 2.10
N ILE A 47 14.04 -2.29 1.56
CA ILE A 47 13.74 -0.86 1.78
C ILE A 47 12.65 -0.66 2.84
N ALA A 48 11.87 -1.72 3.13
CA ALA A 48 10.84 -1.76 4.15
C ALA A 48 10.40 -3.22 4.42
N TYR A 49 9.57 -3.40 5.43
CA TYR A 49 8.87 -4.63 5.74
C TYR A 49 7.36 -4.42 5.60
N MET A 50 6.66 -5.45 5.18
CA MET A 50 5.21 -5.53 5.21
C MET A 50 4.78 -6.66 6.15
N CYS A 51 4.00 -6.33 7.18
CA CYS A 51 3.40 -7.32 8.06
C CYS A 51 2.33 -8.09 7.29
N ASN A 52 2.46 -9.41 7.16
CA ASN A 52 1.58 -10.29 6.40
C ASN A 52 0.84 -11.24 7.35
N PRO A 53 -0.25 -10.78 7.99
CA PRO A 53 -1.07 -11.62 8.86
C PRO A 53 -1.92 -12.61 8.05
N SER A 54 -2.79 -13.38 8.73
CA SER A 54 -3.76 -14.29 8.10
C SER A 54 -4.53 -13.58 6.97
N PRO A 55 -4.80 -14.26 5.83
CA PRO A 55 -5.32 -13.63 4.61
C PRO A 55 -6.85 -13.48 4.64
N ASP A 56 -7.40 -12.81 5.65
CA ASP A 56 -8.83 -12.55 5.81
C ASP A 56 -9.10 -11.15 6.37
N PHE A 57 -10.37 -10.72 6.34
CA PHE A 57 -10.77 -9.40 6.83
C PHE A 57 -10.62 -9.23 8.34
N GLN A 58 -10.84 -10.27 9.15
CA GLN A 58 -10.64 -10.23 10.60
C GLN A 58 -9.22 -9.76 10.96
N HIS A 59 -8.22 -10.17 10.19
CA HIS A 59 -6.81 -9.85 10.44
C HIS A 59 -6.27 -8.69 9.58
N ASN A 60 -7.07 -8.08 8.69
CA ASN A 60 -6.61 -7.01 7.80
C ASN A 60 -6.05 -5.78 8.56
N SER A 61 -6.57 -5.44 9.74
CA SER A 61 -6.06 -4.30 10.51
C SER A 61 -4.61 -4.49 11.00
N GLN A 62 -4.09 -5.72 10.96
CA GLN A 62 -2.72 -6.07 11.34
C GLN A 62 -1.73 -5.95 10.16
N LEU A 63 -2.22 -5.78 8.93
CA LEU A 63 -1.39 -5.55 7.74
C LEU A 63 -0.95 -4.08 7.65
N TYR A 64 0.35 -3.85 7.68
CA TYR A 64 0.96 -2.52 7.56
C TYR A 64 2.35 -2.60 6.92
N VAL A 65 2.84 -1.45 6.45
CA VAL A 65 4.22 -1.27 5.96
C VAL A 65 5.03 -0.46 6.99
N SER A 66 6.26 -0.87 7.28
CA SER A 66 7.17 -0.22 8.23
C SER A 66 8.64 -0.37 7.83
N GLN A 67 9.53 0.52 8.28
CA GLN A 67 10.97 0.40 7.97
C GLN A 67 11.64 -0.78 8.68
N LYS A 68 11.23 -1.06 9.91
CA LYS A 68 11.76 -2.18 10.70
C LYS A 68 10.78 -3.32 10.71
N LYS A 69 11.31 -4.53 10.77
CA LYS A 69 10.55 -5.74 11.06
C LYS A 69 9.87 -5.57 12.42
N GLY A 70 8.59 -5.91 12.50
CA GLY A 70 7.89 -5.96 13.79
C GLY A 70 8.36 -7.12 14.67
N ILE A 71 7.90 -7.11 15.91
CA ILE A 71 8.22 -8.13 16.93
C ILE A 71 7.08 -9.14 17.11
N GLU A 72 5.94 -8.87 16.48
CA GLU A 72 4.75 -9.69 16.51
C GLU A 72 5.03 -11.08 15.91
N HIS A 73 4.28 -12.08 16.36
CA HIS A 73 4.36 -13.45 15.82
C HIS A 73 3.61 -13.58 14.48
N PHE A 74 3.88 -12.66 13.56
CA PHE A 74 3.37 -12.64 12.19
C PHE A 74 4.49 -12.86 11.18
N ASN A 75 4.12 -13.17 9.94
CA ASN A 75 5.07 -13.17 8.85
C ASN A 75 5.38 -11.72 8.46
N PHE A 76 6.64 -11.44 8.17
CA PHE A 76 7.08 -10.14 7.66
C PHE A 76 7.74 -10.35 6.30
N PHE A 77 7.13 -9.76 5.29
CA PHE A 77 7.61 -9.80 3.92
C PHE A 77 8.56 -8.62 3.68
N LYS A 78 9.76 -8.89 3.17
CA LYS A 78 10.70 -7.84 2.80
C LYS A 78 10.23 -7.16 1.52
N LEU A 79 10.14 -5.84 1.53
CA LEU A 79 9.93 -5.05 0.32
C LEU A 79 11.27 -4.58 -0.22
N PHE A 80 11.48 -4.74 -1.51
CA PHE A 80 12.65 -4.26 -2.26
C PHE A 80 12.23 -3.99 -3.72
N LYS A 81 13.15 -3.45 -4.53
CA LYS A 81 12.82 -2.94 -5.86
C LYS A 81 12.09 -3.95 -6.76
N ASN A 82 12.47 -5.23 -6.75
CA ASN A 82 11.87 -6.23 -7.65
C ASN A 82 10.46 -6.67 -7.23
N ASN A 83 10.10 -6.58 -5.95
CA ASN A 83 8.80 -7.08 -5.46
C ASN A 83 7.85 -5.96 -5.00
N LEU A 84 8.24 -4.70 -5.15
CA LEU A 84 7.47 -3.55 -4.68
C LEU A 84 6.05 -3.51 -5.29
N ILE A 85 5.91 -3.82 -6.59
CA ILE A 85 4.60 -3.86 -7.25
C ILE A 85 3.73 -4.98 -6.69
N ALA A 86 4.26 -6.21 -6.58
CA ALA A 86 3.53 -7.32 -6.00
C ALA A 86 3.11 -7.04 -4.55
N GLY A 87 4.00 -6.41 -3.76
CA GLY A 87 3.72 -5.95 -2.41
C GLY A 87 2.62 -4.87 -2.36
N ALA A 88 2.65 -3.91 -3.29
CA ALA A 88 1.63 -2.88 -3.41
C ALA A 88 0.26 -3.45 -3.76
N VAL A 89 0.20 -4.41 -4.69
CA VAL A 89 -1.02 -5.14 -5.05
C VAL A 89 -1.54 -5.88 -3.80
N TYR A 90 -0.70 -6.69 -3.15
CA TYR A 90 -1.07 -7.41 -1.91
C TYR A 90 -1.67 -6.47 -0.86
N PHE A 91 -1.01 -5.34 -0.61
CA PHE A 91 -1.44 -4.36 0.37
C PHE A 91 -2.79 -3.73 -0.01
N SER A 92 -2.93 -3.33 -1.27
CA SER A 92 -4.08 -2.56 -1.74
C SER A 92 -5.34 -3.40 -1.86
N VAL A 93 -5.24 -4.64 -2.37
CA VAL A 93 -6.40 -5.54 -2.46
C VAL A 93 -6.98 -5.86 -1.09
N ARG A 94 -6.12 -5.93 -0.06
CA ARG A 94 -6.55 -6.16 1.32
C ARG A 94 -7.12 -4.93 2.02
N HIS A 95 -6.74 -3.72 1.61
CA HIS A 95 -7.16 -2.47 2.28
C HIS A 95 -8.20 -1.64 1.53
N CYS A 96 -8.40 -1.85 0.23
CA CYS A 96 -9.36 -1.08 -0.56
C CYS A 96 -10.82 -1.34 -0.15
N ILE A 97 -11.13 -2.55 0.34
CA ILE A 97 -12.45 -2.92 0.84
C ILE A 97 -12.44 -2.78 2.36
N LYS A 98 -13.39 -2.02 2.89
CA LYS A 98 -13.53 -1.83 4.33
C LYS A 98 -13.95 -3.14 5.01
N ALA A 99 -13.26 -3.53 6.07
CA ALA A 99 -13.69 -4.62 6.94
C ALA A 99 -15.00 -4.25 7.66
N THR A 100 -15.95 -5.17 7.64
CA THR A 100 -17.27 -5.09 8.26
C THR A 100 -17.64 -6.47 8.80
N TRP A 101 -18.64 -6.56 9.66
CA TRP A 101 -19.14 -7.86 10.12
C TRP A 101 -19.63 -8.75 8.97
N ILE A 102 -20.03 -8.15 7.85
CA ILE A 102 -20.51 -8.86 6.65
C ILE A 102 -19.37 -9.64 5.99
N ASN A 103 -18.14 -9.11 5.98
CA ASN A 103 -16.99 -9.73 5.30
C ASN A 103 -15.92 -10.27 6.27
N ASP A 104 -16.16 -10.26 7.58
CA ASP A 104 -15.20 -10.56 8.67
C ASP A 104 -14.38 -11.86 8.51
N ARG A 105 -14.82 -12.82 7.68
CA ARG A 105 -14.10 -14.08 7.42
C ARG A 105 -13.87 -14.41 5.95
N ASP A 106 -14.21 -13.49 5.05
CA ASP A 106 -13.96 -13.69 3.62
C ASP A 106 -12.44 -13.80 3.41
N GLN A 107 -12.03 -14.85 2.72
CA GLN A 107 -10.62 -15.20 2.52
C GLN A 107 -10.09 -14.58 1.24
N PHE A 108 -8.93 -13.94 1.31
CA PHE A 108 -8.20 -13.47 0.15
C PHE A 108 -7.46 -14.62 -0.55
N LEU A 109 -7.69 -14.75 -1.85
CA LEU A 109 -7.26 -15.90 -2.64
C LEU A 109 -6.06 -15.56 -3.53
N TYR A 110 -5.40 -16.62 -4.00
CA TYR A 110 -4.41 -16.55 -5.06
C TYR A 110 -5.11 -16.04 -6.34
N PRO A 111 -4.60 -14.96 -6.97
CA PRO A 111 -5.26 -14.33 -8.12
C PRO A 111 -5.06 -15.12 -9.42
N ASN A 112 -5.88 -14.83 -10.43
CA ASN A 112 -5.57 -15.24 -11.80
C ASN A 112 -4.43 -14.37 -12.39
N ASN A 113 -3.79 -14.80 -13.47
CA ASN A 113 -2.62 -14.12 -14.06
C ASN A 113 -2.92 -12.79 -14.77
N LYS A 114 -4.18 -12.34 -14.86
CA LYS A 114 -4.53 -11.13 -15.64
C LYS A 114 -4.00 -9.84 -15.01
N TRP A 115 -3.83 -9.79 -13.67
CA TRP A 115 -3.31 -8.60 -13.00
C TRP A 115 -1.87 -8.27 -13.41
N GLU A 116 -1.08 -9.26 -13.84
CA GLU A 116 0.32 -9.11 -14.23
C GLU A 116 0.48 -8.23 -15.48
N GLN A 117 -0.55 -8.19 -16.32
CA GLN A 117 -0.56 -7.40 -17.55
C GLN A 117 -1.29 -6.06 -17.41
N ASP A 118 -1.96 -5.80 -16.27
CA ASP A 118 -2.63 -4.52 -16.00
C ASP A 118 -1.69 -3.58 -15.23
N SER A 119 -0.82 -2.90 -15.98
CA SER A 119 0.16 -1.95 -15.44
C SER A 119 -0.49 -0.73 -14.78
N VAL A 120 -1.71 -0.36 -15.19
CA VAL A 120 -2.48 0.72 -14.57
C VAL A 120 -2.95 0.28 -13.19
N PHE A 121 -3.54 -0.91 -13.06
CA PHE A 121 -3.93 -1.49 -11.77
C PHE A 121 -2.74 -1.62 -10.82
N GLN A 122 -1.58 -2.07 -11.32
CA GLN A 122 -0.34 -2.17 -10.53
C GLN A 122 0.10 -0.79 -10.00
N SER A 123 0.10 0.22 -10.87
CA SER A 123 0.47 1.60 -10.52
C SER A 123 -0.53 2.23 -9.54
N ASP A 124 -1.83 2.00 -9.77
CA ASP A 124 -2.91 2.41 -8.88
C ASP A 124 -2.76 1.81 -7.48
N CYS A 125 -2.40 0.53 -7.38
CA CYS A 125 -2.11 -0.12 -6.10
C CYS A 125 -0.88 0.50 -5.40
N LEU A 126 0.17 0.85 -6.15
CA LEU A 126 1.32 1.55 -5.56
C LEU A 126 0.93 2.93 -5.03
N ALA A 127 0.19 3.74 -5.79
CA ALA A 127 -0.31 5.03 -5.34
C ALA A 127 -1.19 4.88 -4.08
N PHE A 128 -2.08 3.88 -4.06
CA PHE A 128 -2.92 3.60 -2.90
C PHE A 128 -2.07 3.25 -1.67
N MET A 129 -1.13 2.31 -1.79
CA MET A 129 -0.24 1.92 -0.69
C MET A 129 0.55 3.11 -0.12
N LEU A 130 1.08 3.98 -0.99
CA LEU A 130 1.89 5.13 -0.57
C LEU A 130 1.15 6.06 0.39
N PHE A 131 -0.14 6.33 0.13
CA PHE A 131 -0.94 7.29 0.91
C PHE A 131 -1.95 6.65 1.87
N HIS A 132 -2.03 5.33 1.94
CA HIS A 132 -2.92 4.65 2.88
C HIS A 132 -2.43 4.77 4.33
N GLY A 133 -3.37 4.84 5.29
CA GLY A 133 -3.06 5.02 6.71
C GLY A 133 -2.30 3.85 7.38
N GLN A 134 -2.24 2.68 6.73
CA GLN A 134 -1.42 1.54 7.18
C GLN A 134 -0.01 1.52 6.58
N ASN A 135 0.35 2.53 5.78
CA ASN A 135 1.75 2.87 5.56
C ASN A 135 2.27 3.63 6.80
N ARG A 136 3.07 2.95 7.62
CA ARG A 136 3.58 3.46 8.90
C ARG A 136 5.06 3.82 8.83
N ILE A 137 5.58 4.05 7.62
CA ILE A 137 6.94 4.57 7.43
C ILE A 137 7.06 5.90 8.19
N THR A 138 8.17 6.10 8.90
CA THR A 138 8.47 7.31 9.66
C THR A 138 9.97 7.59 9.61
N SER A 139 10.38 8.81 9.30
CA SER A 139 11.79 9.21 9.26
C SER A 139 12.51 9.03 10.61
N LYS A 140 11.78 8.85 11.72
CA LYS A 140 12.35 8.68 13.06
C LYS A 140 13.08 7.35 13.26
N VAL A 141 12.84 6.38 12.38
CA VAL A 141 13.31 5.00 12.57
C VAL A 141 14.40 4.61 11.56
N GLY A 142 14.51 5.33 10.45
CA GLY A 142 15.51 5.15 9.41
C GLY A 142 15.17 5.96 8.16
N ILE A 143 15.95 5.76 7.10
CA ILE A 143 15.79 6.45 5.81
C ILE A 143 14.36 6.24 5.28
N ASN A 144 13.71 7.32 4.86
CA ASN A 144 12.41 7.26 4.22
C ASN A 144 12.58 7.09 2.70
N HIS A 145 12.38 5.86 2.22
CA HIS A 145 12.44 5.54 0.78
C HIS A 145 11.12 5.80 0.04
N PHE A 146 10.05 6.19 0.72
CA PHE A 146 8.67 6.17 0.22
C PHE A 146 8.13 7.54 -0.20
N ILE A 147 8.98 8.57 -0.35
CA ILE A 147 8.59 9.89 -0.84
C ILE A 147 8.48 9.84 -2.39
N PRO A 148 7.29 10.01 -2.98
CA PRO A 148 7.10 9.86 -4.43
C PRO A 148 7.37 11.14 -5.23
N PHE A 149 7.79 12.22 -4.57
CA PHE A 149 7.97 13.55 -5.16
C PHE A 149 9.44 13.96 -5.17
N SER A 150 9.77 14.95 -5.98
CA SER A 150 11.04 15.68 -5.87
C SER A 150 10.95 16.81 -4.85
N GLU A 151 12.10 17.23 -4.33
CA GLU A 151 12.25 18.38 -3.44
C GLU A 151 11.62 19.63 -4.05
N LYS A 152 11.85 19.86 -5.35
CA LYS A 152 11.29 21.00 -6.10
C LYS A 152 9.77 20.97 -6.19
N GLU A 153 9.16 19.80 -6.34
CA GLU A 153 7.70 19.69 -6.47
C GLU A 153 6.98 20.10 -5.18
N ILE A 154 7.53 19.74 -4.03
CA ILE A 154 6.92 19.98 -2.72
C ILE A 154 7.57 21.14 -1.95
N GLY A 155 8.60 21.79 -2.51
CA GLY A 155 9.29 22.91 -1.88
C GLY A 155 10.13 22.51 -0.67
N ALA A 156 10.69 21.30 -0.64
CA ALA A 156 11.58 20.89 0.44
C ALA A 156 12.86 21.75 0.44
N HIS A 157 13.24 22.25 1.63
CA HIS A 157 14.37 23.17 1.80
C HIS A 157 15.74 22.48 1.90
N GLU A 158 15.74 21.18 2.14
CA GLU A 158 16.94 20.35 2.25
C GLU A 158 16.77 19.10 1.38
N ALA A 159 17.90 18.48 1.02
CA ALA A 159 17.91 17.32 0.15
C ALA A 159 17.35 16.07 0.86
N PHE A 160 16.63 15.23 0.12
CA PHE A 160 16.20 13.93 0.65
C PHE A 160 17.39 12.98 0.80
N GLU A 161 17.32 12.14 1.82
CA GLU A 161 18.24 11.02 2.02
C GLU A 161 18.01 9.89 1.01
N SER A 162 16.83 9.86 0.38
CA SER A 162 16.54 8.89 -0.68
C SER A 162 15.58 9.43 -1.73
N HIS A 163 15.94 9.18 -3.00
CA HIS A 163 15.09 9.41 -4.16
C HIS A 163 14.43 8.14 -4.69
N PHE A 164 14.50 7.03 -3.94
CA PHE A 164 14.12 5.70 -4.43
C PHE A 164 12.71 5.66 -5.03
N MET A 165 11.67 6.06 -4.29
CA MET A 165 10.30 5.94 -4.80
C MET A 165 10.07 6.85 -6.00
N ARG A 166 10.53 8.11 -5.97
CA ARG A 166 10.47 9.01 -7.13
C ARG A 166 11.12 8.39 -8.37
N ASP A 167 12.32 7.84 -8.22
CA ASP A 167 13.06 7.24 -9.32
C ASP A 167 12.39 5.94 -9.81
N PHE A 168 11.79 5.16 -8.90
CA PHE A 168 10.96 4.01 -9.24
C PHE A 168 9.75 4.43 -10.09
N LEU A 169 8.98 5.43 -9.65
CA LEU A 169 7.82 5.92 -10.41
C LEU A 169 8.19 6.45 -11.80
N GLN A 170 9.41 6.98 -11.97
CA GLN A 170 9.91 7.52 -13.24
C GLN A 170 10.60 6.46 -14.12
N GLY A 171 10.70 5.21 -13.67
CA GLY A 171 11.40 4.14 -14.40
C GLY A 171 12.92 4.35 -14.49
N LYS A 172 13.51 4.99 -13.47
CA LYS A 172 14.93 5.36 -13.41
C LYS A 172 15.77 4.47 -12.47
N ILE A 173 15.18 3.41 -11.94
CA ILE A 173 15.90 2.47 -11.08
C ILE A 173 16.85 1.62 -11.92
N LYS A 174 18.10 1.51 -11.47
CA LYS A 174 19.10 0.69 -12.14
C LYS A 174 18.73 -0.80 -12.00
N HIS A 175 18.73 -1.47 -13.14
CA HIS A 175 18.73 -2.92 -13.23
C HIS A 175 20.17 -3.39 -13.02
N ASP A 176 20.40 -4.22 -12.01
CA ASP A 176 21.73 -4.78 -11.79
C ASP A 176 21.91 -5.89 -12.83
N CYS A 177 22.46 -5.53 -14.00
CA CYS A 177 22.89 -6.49 -14.99
C CYS A 177 24.22 -7.13 -14.55
N GLU A 178 24.19 -7.89 -13.46
CA GLU A 178 25.26 -8.84 -13.13
C GLU A 178 24.75 -10.25 -13.40
N THR A 179 24.73 -10.61 -14.68
CA THR A 179 24.74 -12.01 -15.08
C THR A 179 26.07 -12.61 -14.64
N ASN A 180 26.05 -13.34 -13.53
CA ASN A 180 27.03 -14.39 -13.28
C ASN A 180 26.96 -15.35 -14.48
N LYS A 181 27.90 -15.24 -15.41
CA LYS A 181 28.03 -16.10 -16.60
C LYS A 181 28.38 -17.55 -16.29
N ASP A 182 28.47 -17.95 -15.01
CA ASP A 182 28.90 -19.28 -14.60
C ASP A 182 27.85 -20.12 -13.85
N SER A 183 26.64 -19.61 -13.60
CA SER A 183 25.55 -20.47 -13.12
C SER A 183 24.83 -21.10 -14.30
N LYS A 184 25.21 -22.33 -14.65
CA LYS A 184 24.40 -23.29 -15.43
C LYS A 184 23.09 -23.62 -14.71
N GLN A 185 22.20 -22.63 -14.56
CA GLN A 185 20.85 -22.75 -14.05
C GLN A 185 20.09 -21.42 -14.27
N SER A 186 19.87 -21.04 -15.52
CA SER A 186 18.65 -20.32 -15.88
C SER A 186 18.27 -20.64 -17.32
N LEU A 187 17.49 -21.71 -17.45
CA LEU A 187 16.66 -22.02 -18.62
C LEU A 187 15.20 -21.57 -18.38
N PHE A 188 14.98 -20.72 -17.35
CA PHE A 188 13.70 -20.14 -16.99
C PHE A 188 13.89 -18.63 -16.75
N GLY A 189 13.61 -17.84 -17.80
CA GLY A 189 13.09 -16.46 -17.76
C GLY A 189 13.88 -15.35 -17.07
N ASP A 190 14.05 -14.23 -17.78
CA ASP A 190 14.33 -12.87 -17.25
C ASP A 190 13.22 -12.33 -16.28
N ASP A 191 12.38 -13.20 -15.72
CA ASP A 191 11.14 -12.86 -15.01
C ASP A 191 11.39 -12.15 -13.67
N ASP A 192 12.56 -12.33 -13.05
CA ASP A 192 12.93 -11.70 -11.76
C ASP A 192 13.05 -10.16 -11.85
N ILE A 193 13.06 -9.59 -13.06
CA ILE A 193 13.16 -8.16 -13.32
C ILE A 193 11.80 -7.53 -13.74
N ALA A 194 10.77 -8.34 -14.00
CA ALA A 194 9.55 -7.92 -14.70
C ALA A 194 8.80 -6.73 -14.06
N PHE A 195 8.95 -6.53 -12.75
CA PHE A 195 8.26 -5.46 -12.02
C PHE A 195 9.11 -4.22 -11.71
N ILE A 196 10.37 -4.18 -12.14
CA ILE A 196 11.16 -2.95 -12.08
C ILE A 196 10.84 -2.13 -13.33
N PRO A 197 10.28 -0.92 -13.18
CA PRO A 197 9.90 -0.10 -14.32
C PRO A 197 11.13 0.43 -15.06
N THR A 198 11.12 0.30 -16.38
CA THR A 198 12.10 0.90 -17.30
C THR A 198 11.60 2.22 -17.92
N LYS A 199 10.35 2.56 -17.66
CA LYS A 199 9.65 3.76 -18.14
C LYS A 199 8.79 4.33 -17.02
N PRO A 200 8.41 5.61 -17.06
CA PRO A 200 7.47 6.18 -16.10
C PRO A 200 6.18 5.37 -16.00
N LEU A 201 5.70 5.16 -14.77
CA LEU A 201 4.45 4.46 -14.50
C LEU A 201 3.26 5.22 -15.08
N THR A 202 2.26 4.47 -15.54
CA THR A 202 0.99 5.03 -16.03
C THR A 202 -0.10 4.80 -15.00
N PHE A 203 -0.72 5.87 -14.54
CA PHE A 203 -1.74 5.85 -13.51
C PHE A 203 -3.13 6.07 -14.09
N SER A 204 -4.15 5.57 -13.41
CA SER A 204 -5.52 6.03 -13.65
C SER A 204 -5.70 7.48 -13.24
N HIS A 205 -6.82 8.07 -13.66
CA HIS A 205 -7.21 9.40 -13.21
C HIS A 205 -7.33 9.45 -11.68
N GLU A 206 -7.99 8.47 -11.06
CA GLU A 206 -8.19 8.42 -9.60
C GLU A 206 -6.86 8.31 -8.84
N ALA A 207 -5.89 7.55 -9.35
CA ALA A 207 -4.56 7.48 -8.74
C ALA A 207 -3.75 8.76 -8.94
N GLN A 208 -3.91 9.44 -10.09
CA GLN A 208 -3.31 10.74 -10.31
C GLN A 208 -3.85 11.80 -9.34
N GLU A 209 -5.16 11.78 -9.06
CA GLU A 209 -5.78 12.64 -8.04
C GLU A 209 -5.22 12.35 -6.63
N VAL A 210 -5.00 11.09 -6.28
CA VAL A 210 -4.33 10.71 -5.01
C VAL A 210 -2.91 11.26 -4.94
N LEU A 211 -2.12 11.11 -6.00
CA LEU A 211 -0.76 11.65 -6.08
C LEU A 211 -0.75 13.18 -5.98
N ASN A 212 -1.71 13.86 -6.61
CA ASN A 212 -1.83 15.31 -6.56
C ASN A 212 -2.23 15.81 -5.17
N ALA A 213 -3.26 15.22 -4.55
CA ALA A 213 -3.67 15.56 -3.19
C ALA A 213 -2.56 15.28 -2.17
N GLY A 214 -1.83 14.16 -2.34
CA GLY A 214 -0.65 13.84 -1.56
C GLY A 214 0.44 14.90 -1.71
N LYS A 215 0.73 15.33 -2.94
CA LYS A 215 1.72 16.38 -3.23
C LYS A 215 1.38 17.70 -2.56
N GLU A 216 0.11 18.09 -2.61
CA GLU A 216 -0.38 19.32 -2.00
C GLU A 216 -0.32 19.30 -0.47
N LEU A 217 -0.54 18.14 0.15
CA LEU A 217 -0.35 17.94 1.59
C LEU A 217 1.13 18.04 1.99
N PHE A 218 2.03 17.39 1.23
CA PHE A 218 3.47 17.48 1.46
C PHE A 218 3.99 18.91 1.27
N ARG A 219 3.54 19.60 0.21
CA ARG A 219 3.89 21.00 -0.04
C ARG A 219 3.46 21.90 1.12
N HIS A 220 2.27 21.67 1.67
CA HIS A 220 1.79 22.42 2.84
C HIS A 220 2.72 22.25 4.04
N TYR A 221 3.09 21.00 4.36
CA TYR A 221 4.06 20.71 5.42
C TYR A 221 5.37 21.47 5.20
N HIS A 222 6.05 21.28 4.06
CA HIS A 222 7.35 21.93 3.83
C HIS A 222 7.30 23.45 3.83
N THR A 223 6.17 24.04 3.41
CA THR A 223 5.98 25.49 3.45
C THR A 223 5.76 25.99 4.88
N GLN A 224 4.90 25.32 5.64
CA GLN A 224 4.50 25.75 6.98
C GLN A 224 5.60 25.50 8.02
N SER A 225 6.30 24.37 7.94
CA SER A 225 7.28 23.96 8.94
C SER A 225 8.70 24.41 8.62
N LYS A 226 8.90 25.24 7.59
CA LYS A 226 10.24 25.63 7.10
C LYS A 226 11.16 26.17 8.20
N GLU A 227 10.60 27.02 9.06
CA GLU A 227 11.34 27.72 10.12
C GLU A 227 11.23 26.98 11.46
N ASP A 228 10.58 25.81 11.49
CA ASP A 228 10.44 25.00 12.69
C ASP A 228 11.79 24.34 13.02
N LYS A 229 12.14 24.31 14.31
CA LYS A 229 13.41 23.73 14.77
C LYS A 229 13.51 22.23 14.49
N ASP A 230 12.37 21.56 14.38
CA ASP A 230 12.22 20.14 14.07
C ASP A 230 11.76 19.90 12.62
N TYR A 231 11.97 20.88 11.74
CA TYR A 231 11.82 20.72 10.29
C TYR A 231 12.55 19.46 9.82
N ASN A 232 11.89 18.68 8.95
CA ASN A 232 12.44 17.45 8.45
C ASN A 232 12.14 17.28 6.95
N PRO A 233 13.15 17.37 6.06
CA PRO A 233 12.94 17.19 4.63
C PRO A 233 12.45 15.76 4.28
N ASN A 234 12.76 14.76 5.11
CA ASN A 234 12.44 13.35 4.87
C ASN A 234 11.11 12.90 5.50
N ALA A 235 10.25 13.83 5.94
CA ALA A 235 8.99 13.51 6.59
C ALA A 235 8.12 12.60 5.72
N SER A 236 7.62 11.50 6.30
CA SER A 236 6.63 10.64 5.66
C SER A 236 5.22 11.21 5.83
N LEU A 237 4.21 10.61 5.18
CA LEU A 237 2.80 10.93 5.48
C LEU A 237 2.46 10.74 6.97
N TYR A 238 3.03 9.71 7.61
CA TYR A 238 2.83 9.50 9.05
C TYR A 238 3.44 10.63 9.88
N ASP A 239 4.65 11.09 9.53
CA ASP A 239 5.33 12.18 10.24
C ASP A 239 4.60 13.51 10.05
N ILE A 240 4.15 13.81 8.82
CA ILE A 240 3.34 15.00 8.52
C ILE A 240 2.06 14.98 9.35
N LYS A 241 1.38 13.83 9.43
CA LYS A 241 0.21 13.68 10.28
C LYS A 241 0.53 13.86 11.77
N ALA A 242 1.66 13.32 12.23
CA ALA A 242 2.10 13.47 13.61
C ALA A 242 2.40 14.94 13.96
N HIS A 243 2.99 15.71 13.03
CA HIS A 243 3.26 17.15 13.18
C HIS A 243 1.99 17.94 13.47
N PHE A 244 0.98 17.81 12.61
CA PHE A 244 -0.25 18.60 12.72
C PHE A 244 -1.26 18.07 13.75
N GLN A 245 -1.33 16.75 13.94
CA GLN A 245 -2.31 16.14 14.83
C GLN A 245 -1.78 16.02 16.27
N GLY A 246 -0.47 15.89 16.47
CA GLY A 246 0.13 15.56 17.75
C GLY A 246 -0.34 14.20 18.30
N PHE A 247 0.02 13.94 19.55
CA PHE A 247 -0.32 12.71 20.27
C PHE A 247 -1.10 13.03 21.55
N ASN A 248 -1.92 12.09 22.00
CA ASN A 248 -2.55 12.16 23.32
C ASN A 248 -1.62 11.61 24.42
N ASP A 249 -2.04 11.72 25.67
CA ASP A 249 -1.29 11.27 26.85
C ASP A 249 -0.98 9.75 26.86
N LYS A 250 -1.64 8.97 26.00
CA LYS A 250 -1.41 7.53 25.82
C LYS A 250 -0.50 7.22 24.63
N GLY A 251 0.12 8.23 24.02
CA GLY A 251 1.00 8.08 22.85
C GLY A 251 0.26 7.72 21.55
N LYS A 252 -1.07 7.86 21.49
CA LYS A 252 -1.85 7.66 20.26
C LYS A 252 -2.04 8.99 19.55
N MET A 253 -1.79 9.00 18.23
CA MET A 253 -2.04 10.17 17.39
C MET A 253 -3.48 10.66 17.55
N ASN A 254 -3.67 11.97 17.77
CA ASN A 254 -5.00 12.54 17.88
C ASN A 254 -5.76 12.43 16.56
N PRO A 255 -7.10 12.47 16.54
CA PRO A 255 -7.86 12.50 15.30
C PRO A 255 -7.62 13.83 14.55
N PRO A 256 -7.73 13.86 13.19
CA PRO A 256 -7.46 15.06 12.39
C PRO A 256 -8.26 16.30 12.81
N GLN A 257 -9.46 16.11 13.35
CA GLN A 257 -10.34 17.20 13.80
C GLN A 257 -9.76 18.01 14.96
N LYS A 258 -8.78 17.46 15.69
CA LYS A 258 -8.07 18.16 16.77
C LYS A 258 -6.86 18.97 16.30
N ALA A 259 -6.49 18.89 15.02
CA ALA A 259 -5.43 19.73 14.47
C ALA A 259 -5.93 21.18 14.36
N ASP A 260 -5.08 22.14 14.76
CA ASP A 260 -5.40 23.56 14.69
C ASP A 260 -5.32 24.12 13.25
N ASP A 261 -4.48 23.52 12.41
CA ASP A 261 -4.28 23.94 11.03
C ASP A 261 -5.47 23.52 10.13
N GLU A 262 -6.30 24.49 9.76
CA GLU A 262 -7.46 24.30 8.88
C GLU A 262 -7.07 23.87 7.45
N VAL A 263 -5.96 24.40 6.93
CA VAL A 263 -5.49 24.07 5.57
C VAL A 263 -5.01 22.62 5.52
N TYR A 264 -4.31 22.17 6.55
CA TYR A 264 -3.95 20.76 6.75
C TYR A 264 -5.20 19.87 6.80
N LYS A 265 -6.21 20.24 7.61
CA LYS A 265 -7.46 19.46 7.71
C LYS A 265 -8.17 19.34 6.36
N GLN A 266 -8.24 20.43 5.59
CA GLN A 266 -8.79 20.42 4.24
C GLN A 266 -8.02 19.47 3.32
N LYS A 267 -6.68 19.63 3.23
CA LYS A 267 -5.82 18.83 2.34
C LYS A 267 -5.84 17.34 2.70
N LEU A 268 -5.82 17.00 3.99
CA LEU A 268 -5.96 15.61 4.44
C LEU A 268 -7.37 15.07 4.16
N GLY A 269 -8.41 15.91 4.29
CA GLY A 269 -9.78 15.57 3.91
C GLY A 269 -9.90 15.22 2.42
N GLU A 270 -9.30 16.05 1.56
CA GLU A 270 -9.22 15.83 0.12
C GLU A 270 -8.48 14.53 -0.21
N LEU A 271 -7.28 14.32 0.36
CA LEU A 271 -6.51 13.08 0.19
C LEU A 271 -7.33 11.84 0.57
N ASN A 272 -8.03 11.88 1.70
CA ASN A 272 -8.89 10.77 2.15
C ASN A 272 -10.10 10.56 1.22
N TYR A 273 -10.62 11.62 0.61
CA TYR A 273 -11.72 11.52 -0.35
C TYR A 273 -11.25 10.83 -1.65
N VAL A 274 -10.16 11.30 -2.25
CA VAL A 274 -9.63 10.71 -3.49
C VAL A 274 -9.12 9.28 -3.28
N LEU A 275 -8.53 8.98 -2.10
CA LEU A 275 -8.15 7.61 -1.73
C LEU A 275 -9.36 6.65 -1.71
N LYS A 276 -10.54 7.12 -1.27
CA LYS A 276 -11.76 6.30 -1.30
C LYS A 276 -12.25 6.05 -2.73
N GLN A 277 -12.06 6.99 -3.65
CA GLN A 277 -12.42 6.78 -5.06
C GLN A 277 -11.47 5.79 -5.72
N LEU A 278 -10.16 5.93 -5.48
CA LEU A 278 -9.16 4.96 -5.92
C LEU A 278 -9.43 3.56 -5.34
N ALA A 279 -9.82 3.48 -4.07
CA ALA A 279 -10.19 2.21 -3.43
C ALA A 279 -11.33 1.48 -4.17
N LYS A 280 -12.40 2.18 -4.54
CA LYS A 280 -13.51 1.60 -5.31
C LYS A 280 -13.08 1.08 -6.69
N LYS A 281 -12.16 1.79 -7.34
CA LYS A 281 -11.59 1.37 -8.61
C LYS A 281 -10.79 0.07 -8.46
N ILE A 282 -9.93 0.00 -7.44
CA ILE A 282 -9.14 -1.19 -7.10
C ILE A 282 -10.08 -2.34 -6.71
N GLU A 283 -11.13 -2.09 -5.92
CA GLU A 283 -12.12 -3.08 -5.50
C GLU A 283 -12.74 -3.83 -6.69
N ALA A 284 -13.12 -3.14 -7.77
CA ALA A 284 -13.63 -3.81 -8.98
C ALA A 284 -12.62 -4.83 -9.53
N LYS A 285 -11.33 -4.50 -9.50
CA LYS A 285 -10.24 -5.37 -9.94
C LYS A 285 -9.95 -6.52 -8.97
N VAL A 286 -10.22 -6.36 -7.67
CA VAL A 286 -10.10 -7.44 -6.67
C VAL A 286 -10.94 -8.65 -7.09
N TYR A 287 -12.19 -8.41 -7.49
CA TYR A 287 -13.09 -9.47 -7.95
C TYR A 287 -12.72 -9.97 -9.36
N GLU A 288 -12.37 -9.06 -10.29
CA GLU A 288 -11.94 -9.42 -11.66
C GLU A 288 -10.73 -10.36 -11.66
N TYR A 289 -9.75 -10.09 -10.80
CA TYR A 289 -8.52 -10.89 -10.68
C TYR A 289 -8.64 -12.04 -9.69
N GLY A 290 -9.80 -12.23 -9.07
CA GLY A 290 -10.08 -13.37 -8.22
C GLY A 290 -9.36 -13.34 -6.87
N PHE A 291 -8.93 -12.16 -6.41
CA PHE A 291 -8.42 -11.98 -5.05
C PHE A 291 -9.52 -12.18 -4.00
N LEU A 292 -10.79 -11.94 -4.36
CA LEU A 292 -11.96 -12.28 -3.57
C LEU A 292 -13.03 -12.93 -4.46
N LEU A 293 -13.91 -13.70 -3.83
CA LEU A 293 -15.13 -14.18 -4.46
C LEU A 293 -16.27 -13.16 -4.27
N PRO A 294 -17.15 -12.98 -5.27
CA PRO A 294 -18.26 -12.03 -5.22
C PRO A 294 -19.40 -12.46 -4.28
#